data_AF-A0A453KPP4-F1
#
_entry.id   AF-A0A453KPP4-F1
#
_cell.length_a   1.000
_cell.length_b   1.000
_cell.length_c   1.000
_cell.angle_alpha   90.00
_cell.angle_beta   90.00
_cell.angle_gamma   90.00
#
_symmetry.space_group_name_H-M   'P 1'
#
loop_
_entity.id
_entity.type
_entity.pdbx_description
1 polymer ?
#
loop_
_entity_poly.entity_id
_entity_poly.type
_entity_poly.pdbx_seq_one_letter_code
_entity_poly.pdbx_strand_id
1 'polypeptide(L)'
;EVFDGTVQNMHFHWKHRELVKIVVKGKTFEQVKHIAISLEAESGGVLIALDKTTKGYSIIFYRGKNYKRPQVLKPRNLLTRRRAMARSIELQRREALNHHISVLRHKIWKLKSQLVQMRAAGRKQDAELLQTVEDDLSSDDDNIQDEGDEAYLQTYGSDDEDDADDDSNEYL
;
A
#
# COMPACT_ATOMS: atom_id res chain seq x y z
N GLU A 1 3.00 2.37 -3.87
CA GLU A 1 4.16 2.55 -4.76
C GLU A 1 3.67 2.99 -6.14
N VAL A 2 4.57 3.48 -6.99
CA VAL A 2 4.29 3.78 -8.41
C VAL A 2 4.66 2.55 -9.24
N PHE A 3 3.83 2.18 -10.20
CA PHE A 3 4.09 1.06 -11.11
C PHE A 3 4.07 1.53 -12.57
N ASP A 4 4.68 0.73 -13.44
CA ASP A 4 4.92 1.03 -14.85
C ASP A 4 3.69 1.54 -15.61
N GLY A 5 2.54 0.89 -15.42
CA GLY A 5 1.27 1.23 -16.06
C GLY A 5 0.74 2.61 -15.67
N THR A 6 1.10 3.12 -14.49
CA THR A 6 0.70 4.49 -14.09
C THR A 6 1.39 5.53 -14.97
N VAL A 7 2.71 5.38 -15.16
CA VAL A 7 3.51 6.28 -15.99
C VAL A 7 3.14 6.13 -17.46
N GLN A 8 2.93 4.89 -17.92
CA GLN A 8 2.42 4.62 -19.27
C GLN A 8 1.08 5.35 -19.51
N ASN A 9 0.15 5.29 -18.55
CA ASN A 9 -1.13 5.97 -18.65
C ASN A 9 -0.99 7.50 -18.64
N MET A 10 -0.03 8.05 -17.88
CA MET A 10 0.30 9.48 -17.96
C MET A 10 0.73 9.86 -19.37
N HIS A 11 1.65 9.11 -19.98
CA HIS A 11 2.10 9.36 -21.36
C HIS A 11 0.98 9.19 -22.40
N PHE A 12 0.00 8.32 -22.17
CA PHE A 12 -1.19 8.20 -23.00
C PHE A 12 -2.08 9.44 -22.93
N HIS A 13 -2.41 9.90 -21.73
CA HIS A 13 -3.21 11.13 -21.56
C HIS A 13 -2.48 12.35 -22.13
N TRP A 14 -1.17 12.39 -21.93
CA TRP A 14 -0.28 13.41 -22.46
C TRP A 14 -0.14 13.42 -23.97
N LYS A 15 -0.64 12.41 -24.71
CA LYS A 15 -0.72 12.45 -26.17
C LYS A 15 -1.65 13.56 -26.66
N HIS A 16 -2.75 13.79 -25.93
CA HIS A 16 -3.85 14.66 -26.36
C HIS A 16 -4.24 15.73 -25.33
N ARG A 17 -3.62 15.71 -24.15
CA ARG A 17 -3.89 16.62 -23.05
C ARG A 17 -2.58 17.09 -22.44
N GLU A 18 -2.57 18.24 -21.82
CA GLU A 18 -1.37 18.76 -21.18
C GLU A 18 -1.30 18.48 -19.68
N LEU A 19 -2.45 18.16 -19.08
CA LEU A 19 -2.63 17.96 -17.66
C LEU A 19 -3.16 16.56 -17.36
N VAL A 20 -2.65 15.97 -16.29
CA VAL A 20 -3.14 14.71 -15.73
C VAL A 20 -3.44 14.90 -14.25
N LYS A 21 -4.59 14.39 -13.81
CA LYS A 21 -4.98 14.34 -12.41
C LYS A 21 -4.94 12.90 -11.93
N ILE A 22 -4.09 12.62 -10.94
CA ILE A 22 -3.93 11.30 -10.33
C ILE A 22 -4.56 11.36 -8.94
N VAL A 23 -5.45 10.43 -8.64
CA VAL A 23 -6.11 10.35 -7.33
C VAL A 23 -5.51 9.20 -6.54
N VAL A 24 -4.93 9.51 -5.39
CA VAL A 24 -4.34 8.54 -4.46
C VAL A 24 -5.21 8.44 -3.22
N LYS A 25 -5.68 7.23 -2.91
CA LYS A 25 -6.56 6.95 -1.76
C LYS A 25 -5.80 6.23 -0.65
N GLY A 26 -6.19 6.45 0.61
CA GLY A 26 -5.70 5.66 1.75
C GLY A 26 -4.21 5.78 2.03
N LYS A 27 -3.60 6.94 1.73
CA LYS A 27 -2.16 7.21 1.99
C LYS A 27 -1.99 8.48 2.80
N THR A 28 -0.92 8.54 3.59
CA THR A 28 -0.56 9.74 4.36
C THR A 28 0.03 10.81 3.45
N PHE A 29 0.06 12.07 3.91
CA PHE A 29 0.62 13.17 3.12
C PHE A 29 2.08 12.94 2.74
N GLU A 30 2.89 12.40 3.65
CA GLU A 30 4.30 12.07 3.41
C GLU A 30 4.46 11.00 2.31
N GLN A 31 3.65 9.95 2.36
CA GLN A 31 3.64 8.90 1.34
C GLN A 31 3.24 9.46 -0.02
N VAL A 32 2.24 10.35 -0.06
CA VAL A 32 1.79 11.00 -1.29
C VAL A 32 2.87 11.91 -1.86
N LYS A 33 3.60 12.64 -1.01
CA LYS A 33 4.74 13.45 -1.43
C LYS A 33 5.85 12.59 -2.05
N HIS A 34 6.17 11.45 -1.42
CA HIS A 34 7.12 10.49 -1.99
C HIS A 34 6.65 9.97 -3.35
N ILE A 35 5.38 9.59 -3.46
CA ILE A 35 4.77 9.16 -4.73
C ILE A 35 4.87 10.26 -5.80
N ALA A 36 4.64 11.52 -5.44
CA ALA A 36 4.75 12.64 -6.37
C ALA A 36 6.20 12.81 -6.87
N ILE A 37 7.19 12.74 -5.98
CA ILE A 37 8.61 12.80 -6.36
C ILE A 37 8.99 11.65 -7.29
N SER A 38 8.55 10.42 -6.98
CA SER A 38 8.76 9.28 -7.86
C SER A 38 8.10 9.50 -9.22
N LEU A 39 6.85 9.96 -9.28
CA LEU A 39 6.16 10.23 -10.53
C LEU A 39 6.86 11.30 -11.37
N GLU A 40 7.39 12.35 -10.74
CA GLU A 40 8.18 13.40 -11.40
C GLU A 40 9.45 12.83 -12.03
N ALA A 41 10.22 12.04 -11.27
CA ALA A 41 11.45 11.42 -11.76
C ALA A 41 11.22 10.42 -12.90
N GLU A 42 10.13 9.66 -12.82
CA GLU A 42 9.81 8.59 -13.78
C GLU A 42 9.17 9.10 -15.07
N SER A 43 8.26 10.07 -14.96
CA SER A 43 7.48 10.57 -16.11
C SER A 43 8.08 11.82 -16.75
N GLY A 44 8.96 12.53 -16.04
CA GLY A 44 9.50 13.84 -16.45
C GLY A 44 8.45 14.96 -16.47
N GLY A 45 7.26 14.72 -15.92
CA GLY A 45 6.22 15.74 -15.77
C GLY A 45 6.49 16.66 -14.59
N VAL A 46 6.02 17.91 -14.70
CA VAL A 46 6.17 18.93 -13.66
C VAL A 46 4.99 18.83 -12.69
N LEU A 47 5.28 18.65 -11.40
CA LEU A 47 4.27 18.72 -10.35
C LEU A 47 3.72 20.16 -10.26
N ILE A 48 2.41 20.34 -10.45
CA ILE A 48 1.76 21.65 -10.32
C ILE A 48 1.17 21.81 -8.92
N ALA A 49 0.38 20.83 -8.48
CA ALA A 49 -0.40 20.94 -7.27
C ALA A 49 -0.63 19.58 -6.61
N LEU A 50 -0.63 19.60 -5.28
CA LEU A 50 -1.04 18.52 -4.41
C LEU A 50 -2.23 19.01 -3.58
N ASP A 51 -3.40 18.46 -3.84
CA ASP A 51 -4.65 18.89 -3.21
C ASP A 51 -5.28 17.78 -2.37
N LYS A 52 -5.86 18.14 -1.23
CA LYS A 52 -6.54 17.21 -0.33
C LYS A 52 -8.03 17.21 -0.65
N THR A 53 -8.52 16.07 -1.11
CA THR A 53 -9.93 15.86 -1.47
C THR A 53 -10.64 14.96 -0.46
N THR A 54 -11.97 14.94 -0.48
CA THR A 54 -12.79 14.08 0.40
C THR A 54 -12.51 12.58 0.25
N LYS A 55 -11.95 12.17 -0.90
CA LYS A 55 -11.65 10.78 -1.24
C LYS A 55 -10.16 10.41 -1.10
N GLY A 56 -9.30 11.34 -0.67
CA GLY A 56 -7.85 11.16 -0.60
C GLY A 56 -7.08 12.36 -1.14
N TYR A 57 -5.97 12.14 -1.81
CA TYR A 57 -5.13 13.21 -2.38
C TYR A 57 -5.22 13.22 -3.90
N SER A 58 -5.26 14.42 -4.48
CA SER A 58 -5.20 14.66 -5.91
C SER A 58 -3.85 15.28 -6.26
N ILE A 59 -3.12 14.61 -7.15
CA ILE A 59 -1.84 15.10 -7.67
C ILE A 59 -2.06 15.56 -9.10
N ILE A 60 -1.72 16.81 -9.39
CA ILE A 60 -1.87 17.39 -10.73
C ILE A 60 -0.49 17.57 -11.33
N PHE A 61 -0.27 16.91 -12.47
CA PHE A 61 0.96 17.00 -13.23
C PHE A 61 0.74 17.68 -14.57
N TYR A 62 1.69 18.54 -14.94
CA TYR A 62 1.84 19.11 -16.26
C TYR A 62 2.88 18.33 -17.05
N ARG A 63 2.60 18.09 -18.31
CA ARG A 63 3.46 17.37 -19.24
C ARG A 63 4.81 18.04 -19.51
N GLY A 64 4.84 19.38 -19.50
CA GLY A 64 5.99 20.19 -19.96
C GLY A 64 5.82 20.69 -21.40
N LYS A 65 6.36 21.88 -21.69
CA LYS A 65 6.24 22.55 -23.00
C LYS A 65 6.94 21.80 -24.14
N ASN A 66 8.02 21.07 -23.83
CA ASN A 66 8.87 20.38 -24.81
C ASN A 66 8.67 18.86 -24.81
N TYR A 67 7.52 18.39 -24.35
CA TYR A 67 7.26 16.96 -24.28
C TYR A 67 7.27 16.33 -25.67
N LYS A 68 8.12 15.31 -25.81
CA LYS A 68 8.10 14.37 -26.92
C LYS A 68 7.64 13.04 -26.36
N ARG A 69 6.70 12.39 -27.04
CA ARG A 69 6.28 11.05 -26.66
C ARG A 69 7.52 10.12 -26.69
N PRO A 70 7.87 9.48 -25.58
CA PRO A 70 8.97 8.52 -25.58
C PRO A 70 8.60 7.32 -26.46
N GLN A 71 9.59 6.78 -27.18
CA GLN A 71 9.40 5.57 -27.99
C GLN A 71 9.06 4.37 -27.10
N VAL A 72 9.72 4.27 -25.95
CA VAL A 72 9.41 3.29 -24.92
C VAL A 72 8.44 3.93 -23.93
N LEU A 73 7.15 3.56 -24.03
CA LEU A 73 6.09 4.08 -23.14
C LEU A 73 6.09 3.42 -21.75
N LYS A 74 6.69 2.23 -21.64
CA LYS A 74 6.73 1.44 -20.41
C LYS A 74 8.13 1.55 -19.79
N PRO A 75 8.31 2.33 -18.71
CA PRO A 75 9.60 2.46 -18.06
C PRO A 75 10.06 1.10 -17.49
N ARG A 76 11.31 0.70 -17.80
CA ARG A 76 11.89 -0.60 -17.39
C ARG A 76 12.29 -0.67 -15.91
N ASN A 77 12.41 0.49 -15.26
CA ASN A 77 12.82 0.64 -13.87
C ASN A 77 11.66 0.53 -12.86
N LEU A 78 10.41 0.46 -13.33
CA LEU A 78 9.24 0.28 -12.48
C LEU A 78 8.75 -1.16 -12.45
N LEU A 79 8.11 -1.54 -11.35
CA LEU A 79 7.46 -2.83 -11.22
C LEU A 79 6.24 -2.91 -12.15
N THR A 80 5.99 -4.12 -12.66
CA THR A 80 4.74 -4.43 -13.33
C THR A 80 3.57 -4.37 -12.37
N ARG A 81 2.36 -4.12 -12.90
CA ARG A 81 1.12 -4.10 -12.11
C ARG A 81 1.00 -5.32 -11.18
N ARG A 82 1.29 -6.54 -11.68
CA ARG A 82 1.26 -7.79 -10.91
C ARG A 82 2.27 -7.76 -9.75
N ARG A 83 3.54 -7.46 -10.04
CA ARG A 83 4.61 -7.43 -9.01
C ARG A 83 4.38 -6.33 -7.97
N ALA A 84 3.90 -5.16 -8.38
CA ALA A 84 3.56 -4.07 -7.48
C ALA A 84 2.37 -4.43 -6.58
N MET A 85 1.36 -5.13 -7.11
CA MET A 85 0.22 -5.60 -6.34
C MET A 85 0.65 -6.63 -5.30
N ALA A 86 1.46 -7.62 -5.68
CA ALA A 86 2.01 -8.62 -4.75
C ALA A 86 2.79 -7.96 -3.60
N ARG A 87 3.65 -6.97 -3.91
CA ARG A 87 4.34 -6.20 -2.86
C ARG A 87 3.40 -5.42 -1.95
N SER A 88 2.33 -4.84 -2.49
CA SER A 88 1.34 -4.11 -1.69
C SER A 88 0.63 -5.02 -0.70
N ILE A 89 0.24 -6.23 -1.15
CA ILE A 89 -0.40 -7.23 -0.28
C ILE A 89 0.57 -7.65 0.83
N GLU A 90 1.82 -7.94 0.48
CA GLU A 90 2.84 -8.31 1.47
C GLU A 90 3.07 -7.22 2.53
N LEU A 91 3.10 -5.95 2.12
CA LEU A 91 3.19 -4.82 3.05
C LEU A 91 1.97 -4.75 3.98
N GLN A 92 0.77 -4.93 3.46
CA GLN A 92 -0.45 -4.95 4.28
C GLN A 92 -0.43 -6.08 5.31
N ARG A 93 0.00 -7.28 4.92
CA ARG A 93 0.15 -8.42 5.83
C ARG A 93 1.16 -8.11 6.94
N ARG A 94 2.31 -7.54 6.59
CA ARG A 94 3.32 -7.14 7.57
C ARG A 94 2.81 -6.07 8.54
N GLU A 95 2.05 -5.10 8.06
CA GLU A 95 1.43 -4.07 8.90
C GLU A 95 0.42 -4.67 9.88
N ALA A 96 -0.42 -5.59 9.42
CA ALA A 96 -1.38 -6.31 10.26
C ALA A 96 -0.68 -7.11 11.37
N LEU A 97 0.37 -7.86 11.03
CA LEU A 97 1.17 -8.61 12.01
C LEU A 97 1.83 -7.69 13.05
N ASN A 98 2.40 -6.56 12.62
CA ASN A 98 2.97 -5.58 13.53
C ASN A 98 1.93 -5.01 14.49
N HIS A 99 0.72 -4.73 13.99
CA HIS A 99 -0.39 -4.28 14.82
C HIS A 99 -0.76 -5.33 15.87
N HIS A 100 -0.94 -6.58 15.45
CA HIS A 100 -1.26 -7.69 16.35
C HIS A 100 -0.19 -7.89 17.43
N ILE A 101 1.10 -7.84 17.07
CA ILE A 101 2.20 -7.90 18.04
C ILE A 101 2.12 -6.74 19.05
N SER A 102 1.75 -5.54 18.61
CA SER A 102 1.59 -4.38 19.48
C SER A 102 0.45 -4.57 20.48
N VAL A 103 -0.69 -5.11 20.02
CA VAL A 103 -1.83 -5.48 20.88
C VAL A 103 -1.41 -6.51 21.92
N LEU A 104 -0.74 -7.60 21.52
CA LEU A 104 -0.25 -8.62 22.44
C LEU A 104 0.73 -8.04 23.48
N ARG A 105 1.65 -7.17 23.06
CA ARG A 105 2.58 -6.49 23.98
C ARG A 105 1.82 -5.66 25.01
N HIS A 106 0.78 -4.93 24.60
CA HIS A 106 -0.05 -4.16 25.51
C HIS A 106 -0.81 -5.05 26.50
N LYS A 107 -1.41 -6.16 26.04
CA LYS A 107 -2.08 -7.14 26.90
C LYS A 107 -1.13 -7.73 27.94
N ILE A 108 0.07 -8.15 27.53
CA ILE A 108 1.12 -8.64 28.45
C ILE A 108 1.49 -7.57 29.48
N TRP A 109 1.62 -6.32 29.06
CA TRP A 109 1.93 -5.21 29.97
C TRP A 109 0.82 -4.98 30.99
N LYS A 110 -0.45 -4.98 30.57
CA LYS A 110 -1.63 -4.84 31.44
C LYS A 110 -1.66 -5.92 32.51
N LEU A 111 -1.51 -7.20 32.11
CA LEU A 111 -1.49 -8.34 33.02
C LEU A 111 -0.32 -8.27 34.01
N LYS A 112 0.88 -7.90 33.54
CA LYS A 112 2.05 -7.71 34.43
C LYS A 112 1.80 -6.62 35.46
N SER A 113 1.20 -5.50 35.06
CA SER A 113 0.90 -4.39 35.98
C SER A 113 -0.12 -4.80 37.04
N GLN A 114 -1.19 -5.49 36.64
CA GLN A 114 -2.19 -6.03 37.56
C GLN A 114 -1.57 -7.02 38.56
N LEU A 115 -0.68 -7.91 38.12
CA LEU A 115 -0.01 -8.87 39.00
C LEU A 115 0.87 -8.18 40.06
N VAL A 116 1.59 -7.13 39.69
CA VAL A 116 2.38 -6.32 40.64
C VAL A 116 1.48 -5.62 41.65
N GLN A 117 0.36 -5.04 41.20
CA GLN A 117 -0.61 -4.39 42.09
C GLN A 117 -1.24 -5.37 43.09
N MET A 118 -1.64 -6.56 42.64
CA MET A 118 -2.19 -7.61 43.52
C MET A 118 -1.17 -8.07 44.57
N ARG A 119 0.10 -8.25 44.16
CA ARG A 119 1.17 -8.65 45.08
C ARG A 119 1.44 -7.59 46.15
N ALA A 120 1.33 -6.31 45.80
CA ALA A 120 1.44 -5.20 46.74
C ALA A 120 0.20 -5.09 47.67
N ALA A 121 -1.00 -5.42 47.17
CA ALA A 121 -2.25 -5.35 47.92
C ALA A 121 -2.52 -6.55 48.83
N GLY A 122 -1.75 -7.63 48.75
CA GLY A 122 -1.91 -8.84 49.60
C GLY A 122 -3.27 -9.56 49.44
N ARG A 123 -4.02 -9.28 48.37
CA ARG A 123 -5.38 -9.79 48.15
C ARG A 123 -5.34 -11.20 47.55
N LYS A 124 -6.10 -12.14 48.12
CA LYS A 124 -6.30 -13.50 47.55
C LYS A 124 -7.24 -13.41 46.35
N GLN A 125 -7.12 -14.39 45.44
CA GLN A 125 -7.80 -14.45 44.14
C GLN A 125 -9.31 -14.16 44.24
N ASP A 126 -9.71 -12.98 43.74
CA ASP A 126 -11.11 -12.61 43.59
C ASP A 126 -11.59 -13.13 42.21
N ALA A 127 -12.55 -14.06 42.19
CA ALA A 127 -13.07 -14.70 40.99
C ALA A 127 -13.67 -13.69 39.96
N GLU A 128 -14.10 -12.53 40.45
CA GLU A 128 -14.59 -11.40 39.65
C GLU A 128 -13.50 -10.85 38.71
N LEU A 129 -12.23 -10.88 39.13
CA LEU A 129 -11.11 -10.37 38.35
C LEU A 129 -10.74 -11.32 37.20
N LEU A 130 -10.87 -12.63 37.41
CA LEU A 130 -10.69 -13.63 36.35
C LEU A 130 -11.75 -13.47 35.27
N GLN A 131 -12.99 -13.18 35.66
CA GLN A 131 -14.12 -12.99 34.75
C GLN A 131 -13.95 -11.74 33.87
N THR A 132 -13.51 -10.61 34.46
CA THR A 132 -13.19 -9.40 33.67
C THR A 132 -12.05 -9.60 32.68
N VAL A 133 -11.07 -10.45 33.01
CA VAL A 133 -9.97 -10.79 32.10
C VAL A 133 -10.46 -11.71 30.99
N GLU A 134 -11.35 -12.66 31.29
CA GLU A 134 -11.99 -13.53 30.29
C GLU A 134 -12.85 -12.75 29.31
N ASP A 135 -13.64 -11.77 29.80
CA ASP A 135 -14.46 -10.89 28.97
C ASP A 135 -13.60 -9.98 28.07
N ASP A 136 -12.49 -9.42 28.60
CA ASP A 136 -11.51 -8.64 27.81
C ASP A 136 -10.76 -9.49 26.77
N LEU A 137 -10.65 -10.80 26.98
CA LEU A 137 -10.05 -11.74 26.02
C LEU A 137 -11.06 -12.23 24.97
N SER A 138 -12.35 -12.23 25.31
CA SER A 138 -13.46 -12.63 24.44
C SER A 138 -13.99 -11.51 23.55
N SER A 139 -13.75 -10.24 23.90
CA SER A 139 -14.37 -9.08 23.23
C SER A 139 -13.69 -8.67 21.92
N ASP A 140 -12.55 -9.25 21.55
CA ASP A 140 -11.94 -8.96 20.26
C ASP A 140 -12.65 -9.77 19.16
N ASP A 141 -13.64 -9.12 18.55
CA ASP A 141 -14.25 -9.45 17.26
C ASP A 141 -13.15 -9.68 16.22
N ASP A 142 -12.73 -10.94 16.06
CA ASP A 142 -11.88 -11.44 14.98
C ASP A 142 -12.66 -11.45 13.65
N ASN A 143 -13.37 -10.37 13.30
CA ASN A 143 -13.91 -10.19 11.96
C ASN A 143 -12.81 -9.75 10.99
N ILE A 144 -11.74 -10.54 10.94
CA ILE A 144 -10.81 -10.54 9.82
C ILE A 144 -11.43 -11.48 8.80
N GLN A 145 -12.17 -10.92 7.85
CA GLN A 145 -12.52 -11.61 6.61
C GLN A 145 -11.21 -11.85 5.85
N ASP A 146 -10.52 -12.94 6.15
CA ASP A 146 -9.48 -13.52 5.30
C ASP A 146 -10.14 -14.41 4.26
N GLU A 147 -10.99 -13.80 3.43
CA GLU A 147 -11.72 -14.49 2.37
C GLU A 147 -11.34 -13.86 1.04
N GLY A 148 -10.16 -14.19 0.50
CA GLY A 148 -9.90 -13.89 -0.91
C GLY A 148 -8.46 -13.95 -1.43
N ASP A 149 -7.43 -13.80 -0.61
CA ASP A 149 -6.10 -13.47 -1.15
C ASP A 149 -5.20 -14.69 -1.43
N GLU A 150 -5.47 -15.83 -0.80
CA GLU A 150 -4.62 -17.02 -0.93
C GLU A 150 -4.84 -17.77 -2.25
N ALA A 151 -6.10 -17.88 -2.69
CA ALA A 151 -6.45 -18.44 -4.00
C ALA A 151 -5.96 -17.57 -5.18
N TYR A 152 -5.80 -16.24 -4.97
CA TYR A 152 -5.30 -15.33 -5.99
C TYR A 152 -3.80 -15.55 -6.28
N LEU A 153 -3.00 -15.83 -5.25
CA LEU A 153 -1.55 -16.00 -5.37
C LEU A 153 -1.13 -17.28 -6.13
N GLN A 154 -1.93 -18.35 -6.09
CA GLN A 154 -1.65 -19.59 -6.82
C GLN A 154 -1.67 -19.42 -8.35
N THR A 155 -2.41 -18.44 -8.87
CA THR A 155 -2.44 -18.15 -10.32
C THR A 155 -1.20 -17.42 -10.83
N TYR A 156 -0.36 -16.85 -9.95
CA TYR A 156 0.79 -16.03 -10.35
C TYR A 156 2.14 -16.75 -10.27
N GLY A 157 2.17 -17.99 -9.78
CA GLY A 157 3.39 -18.80 -9.75
C GLY A 157 3.73 -19.51 -11.06
N SER A 158 2.87 -19.43 -12.09
CA SER A 158 2.99 -20.27 -13.30
C SER A 158 3.32 -19.54 -14.61
N ASP A 159 3.31 -18.22 -14.68
CA ASP A 159 3.55 -17.51 -15.96
C ASP A 159 4.85 -16.71 -15.91
N ASP A 160 5.96 -17.42 -16.10
CA ASP A 160 7.25 -16.89 -16.57
C ASP A 160 7.29 -16.84 -18.12
N GLU A 161 6.15 -16.64 -18.77
CA GLU A 161 6.06 -16.52 -20.23
C GLU A 161 5.29 -15.24 -20.62
N ASP A 162 6.00 -14.11 -20.70
CA ASP A 162 5.56 -12.91 -21.44
C ASP A 162 6.80 -12.06 -21.83
N ASP A 163 7.90 -12.72 -22.21
CA ASP A 163 9.09 -12.10 -22.82
C ASP A 163 9.32 -12.61 -24.26
N ALA A 164 8.23 -12.82 -24.99
CA ALA A 164 8.27 -12.99 -26.44
C ALA A 164 7.07 -12.25 -27.03
N ASP A 165 7.30 -11.03 -27.54
CA ASP A 165 6.79 -10.66 -28.86
C ASP A 165 7.35 -9.30 -29.34
N ASP A 166 8.08 -9.42 -30.44
CA ASP A 166 8.02 -8.56 -31.63
C ASP A 166 8.87 -7.29 -31.69
N ASP A 167 10.19 -7.49 -31.84
CA ASP A 167 11.07 -6.57 -32.56
C ASP A 167 10.96 -6.84 -34.07
N SER A 168 9.81 -6.47 -34.66
CA SER A 168 9.62 -6.41 -36.11
C SER A 168 9.17 -5.00 -36.51
N ASN A 169 10.14 -4.08 -36.61
CA ASN A 169 9.97 -2.91 -37.46
C ASN A 169 11.29 -2.62 -38.19
N GLU A 170 11.66 -3.55 -39.06
CA GLU A 170 12.40 -3.25 -40.27
C GLU A 170 11.39 -2.77 -41.32
N TYR A 171 11.24 -1.44 -41.52
CA TYR A 171 10.86 -0.83 -42.80
C TYR A 171 11.27 0.65 -42.82
N LEU A 172 12.37 0.92 -43.55
CA LEU A 172 12.87 2.18 -44.14
C LEU A 172 13.20 3.37 -43.22
#